data_AF-A0AAV5W467-F1
#
_entry.id   AF-A0AAV5W467-F1
#
_cell.length_a   1.000
_cell.length_b   1.000
_cell.length_c   1.000
_cell.angle_alpha   90.00
_cell.angle_beta   90.00
_cell.angle_gamma   90.00
#
_symmetry.space_group_name_H-M   'P 1'
#
loop_
_entity.id
_entity.type
_entity.pdbx_description
1 polymer ?
#
loop_
_entity_poly.entity_id
_entity_poly.type
_entity_poly.pdbx_seq_one_letter_code
_entity_poly.pdbx_strand_id
1 'polypeptide(L)'
;AMISLLQENSFLRRLAVSRGLVNGILLGGKNTGKWDSFGWVDGTAWNYTNFVSGYPANGFGDCLAMDTTDVAGKWINFGCSANLPFACARPTDYSSMHLFNCSKYHRQNHYQIFTPGFPYDASVPCDFFLKVDAGKRVETEILLVEANECCDHLVLYEGSLGGKVIVNFTGEESGGNTHKSSSNVMKVSWMPNGGYNVRGAMVT
;
A
#
# COMPACT_ATOMS: atom_id res chain seq x y z
N ALA A 1 15.41 1.64 1.23
CA ALA A 1 15.23 2.93 1.89
C ALA A 1 13.81 2.99 2.42
N MET A 2 13.59 3.58 3.58
CA MET A 2 12.26 3.72 4.17
C MET A 2 11.36 4.62 3.30
N ILE A 3 11.81 5.84 3.02
CA ILE A 3 11.16 6.78 2.09
C ILE A 3 12.26 7.59 1.38
N SER A 4 12.22 7.60 0.05
CA SER A 4 13.21 8.19 -0.84
C SER A 4 12.62 9.14 -1.89
N LEU A 5 11.29 9.19 -1.99
CA LEU A 5 10.57 10.01 -2.97
C LEU A 5 9.12 10.29 -2.52
N LEU A 6 8.51 11.31 -3.15
CA LEU A 6 7.19 11.82 -2.79
C LEU A 6 6.06 10.77 -2.92
N GLN A 7 6.16 9.89 -3.91
CA GLN A 7 5.16 8.84 -4.15
C GLN A 7 5.15 7.81 -3.00
N GLU A 8 6.30 7.42 -2.47
CA GLU A 8 6.42 6.51 -1.31
C GLU A 8 5.81 7.14 -0.06
N ASN A 9 6.11 8.42 0.18
CA ASN A 9 5.54 9.18 1.29
C ASN A 9 4.00 9.22 1.23
N SER A 10 3.48 9.58 0.04
CA SER A 10 2.05 9.69 -0.21
C SER A 10 1.35 8.32 -0.14
N PHE A 11 2.03 7.25 -0.58
CA PHE A 11 1.53 5.89 -0.43
C PHE A 11 1.42 5.49 1.03
N LEU A 12 2.48 5.69 1.80
CA LEU A 12 2.52 5.32 3.21
C LEU A 12 1.44 6.05 4.03
N ARG A 13 1.22 7.34 3.77
CA ARG A 13 0.13 8.11 4.39
C ARG A 13 -1.25 7.51 4.10
N ARG A 14 -1.55 7.22 2.82
CA ARG A 14 -2.86 6.67 2.44
C ARG A 14 -3.08 5.29 3.05
N LEU A 15 -2.05 4.43 3.07
CA LEU A 15 -2.10 3.12 3.71
C LEU A 15 -2.35 3.23 5.22
N ALA A 16 -1.66 4.15 5.91
CA ALA A 16 -1.90 4.37 7.32
C ALA A 16 -3.37 4.73 7.60
N VAL A 17 -3.92 5.68 6.84
CA VAL A 17 -5.31 6.11 6.98
C VAL A 17 -6.31 5.02 6.62
N SER A 18 -6.05 4.22 5.57
CA SER A 18 -6.94 3.09 5.22
C SER A 18 -6.95 1.99 6.30
N ARG A 19 -5.92 1.94 7.14
CA ARG A 19 -5.84 1.06 8.33
C ARG A 19 -6.36 1.74 9.60
N GLY A 20 -7.00 2.90 9.50
CA GLY A 20 -7.51 3.67 10.64
C GLY A 20 -6.43 4.34 11.49
N LEU A 21 -5.17 4.37 11.03
CA LEU A 21 -4.06 5.00 11.73
C LEU A 21 -4.05 6.50 11.43
N VAL A 22 -4.95 7.23 12.11
CA VAL A 22 -5.16 8.67 11.91
C VAL A 22 -4.42 9.55 12.91
N ASN A 23 -3.72 8.96 13.90
CA ASN A 23 -2.98 9.69 14.94
C ASN A 23 -1.46 9.77 14.68
N GLY A 24 -1.00 9.39 13.49
CA GLY A 24 0.40 9.35 13.10
C GLY A 24 1.03 7.97 13.20
N ILE A 25 2.16 7.82 12.49
CA ILE A 25 2.97 6.61 12.45
C ILE A 25 4.45 6.97 12.60
N LEU A 26 5.24 6.12 13.24
CA LEU A 26 6.69 6.28 13.32
C LEU A 26 7.36 5.74 12.06
N LEU A 27 8.31 6.49 11.52
CA LEU A 27 8.96 6.23 10.24
C LEU A 27 10.35 5.62 10.37
N GLY A 28 10.80 5.25 11.56
CA GLY A 28 12.17 4.75 11.78
C GLY A 28 13.27 5.74 11.37
N GLY A 29 12.98 7.04 11.32
CA GLY A 29 13.99 8.09 11.24
C GLY A 29 14.40 8.53 12.65
N LYS A 30 15.68 8.85 12.85
CA LYS A 30 16.20 9.35 14.13
C LYS A 30 17.21 10.48 13.94
N ASN A 31 17.25 11.41 14.88
CA ASN A 31 18.30 12.41 14.96
C ASN A 31 19.70 11.74 15.07
N THR A 32 20.67 12.22 14.28
CA THR A 32 22.03 11.67 14.18
C THR A 32 23.03 12.25 15.19
N GLY A 33 22.55 13.05 16.15
CA GLY A 33 23.37 13.73 17.16
C GLY A 33 23.78 15.16 16.77
N LYS A 34 23.33 15.66 15.62
CA LYS A 34 23.41 17.08 15.25
C LYS A 34 22.01 17.68 15.21
N TRP A 35 21.90 18.92 15.67
CA TRP A 35 20.65 19.67 15.53
C TRP A 35 20.21 19.68 14.06
N ASP A 36 18.93 19.39 13.82
CA ASP A 36 18.34 19.35 12.47
C ASP A 36 18.97 18.32 11.50
N SER A 37 19.56 17.24 12.03
CA SER A 37 20.11 16.16 11.20
C SER A 37 19.44 14.83 11.53
N PHE A 38 18.79 14.24 10.54
CA PHE A 38 18.10 12.96 10.65
C PHE A 38 18.70 11.91 9.71
N GLY A 39 18.54 10.64 10.07
CA GLY A 39 18.91 9.49 9.27
C GLY A 39 17.96 8.33 9.51
N TRP A 40 17.86 7.43 8.54
CA TRP A 40 17.09 6.19 8.67
C TRP A 40 17.83 5.18 9.55
N VAL A 41 17.12 4.50 10.44
CA VAL A 41 17.71 3.46 11.31
C VAL A 41 18.23 2.25 10.55
N ASP A 42 17.79 2.04 9.30
CA ASP A 42 18.26 0.97 8.41
C ASP A 42 19.56 1.33 7.68
N GLY A 43 20.10 2.53 7.88
CA GLY A 43 21.33 3.01 7.27
C GLY A 43 21.20 3.43 5.80
N THR A 44 19.99 3.45 5.25
CA THR A 44 19.76 3.89 3.88
C THR A 44 19.95 5.40 3.72
N ALA A 45 20.21 5.85 2.50
CA ALA A 45 20.51 7.25 2.22
C ALA A 45 19.36 8.19 2.61
N TRP A 46 19.68 9.28 3.30
CA TRP A 46 18.74 10.36 3.63
C TRP A 46 18.66 11.35 2.46
N ASN A 47 17.88 10.99 1.43
CA ASN A 47 17.78 11.74 0.17
C ASN A 47 16.42 12.41 -0.06
N TYR A 48 15.49 12.27 0.88
CA TYR A 48 14.15 12.85 0.82
C TYR A 48 13.74 13.38 2.19
N THR A 49 13.10 14.55 2.20
CA THR A 49 12.61 15.21 3.41
C THR A 49 11.23 15.80 3.15
N ASN A 50 10.32 15.65 4.11
CA ASN A 50 8.97 16.19 4.01
C ASN A 50 8.48 16.79 5.35
N PHE A 51 9.32 17.57 6.02
CA PHE A 51 8.97 18.12 7.33
C PHE A 51 7.80 19.12 7.27
N VAL A 52 7.00 19.15 8.34
CA VAL A 52 6.09 20.25 8.62
C VAL A 52 6.90 21.53 8.82
N SER A 53 6.37 22.68 8.37
CA SER A 53 7.04 23.96 8.57
C SER A 53 7.28 24.22 10.07
N GLY A 54 8.52 24.55 10.44
CA GLY A 54 8.93 24.74 11.83
C GLY A 54 9.39 23.46 12.54
N TYR A 55 9.39 22.31 11.86
CA TYR A 55 9.98 21.07 12.34
C TYR A 55 11.28 20.74 11.57
N PRO A 56 12.25 20.06 12.20
CA PRO A 56 12.24 19.60 13.59
C PRO A 56 12.28 20.74 14.62
N ALA A 57 11.51 20.60 15.71
CA ALA A 57 11.33 21.58 16.77
C ALA A 57 12.01 21.14 18.08
N ASN A 58 12.52 22.11 18.85
CA ASN A 58 13.29 21.81 20.06
C ASN A 58 12.38 21.26 21.16
N GLY A 59 12.83 20.19 21.82
CA GLY A 59 12.07 19.53 22.90
C GLY A 59 10.95 18.59 22.44
N PHE A 60 10.78 18.37 21.13
CA PHE A 60 9.73 17.47 20.62
C PHE A 60 10.17 16.00 20.48
N GLY A 61 11.46 15.70 20.72
CA GLY A 61 12.01 14.34 20.68
C GLY A 61 12.90 14.07 19.47
N ASP A 62 13.45 12.86 19.41
CA ASP A 62 14.53 12.52 18.46
C ASP A 62 14.11 11.56 17.36
N CYS A 63 12.88 11.03 17.39
CA CYS A 63 12.38 10.10 16.38
C CYS A 63 11.49 10.81 15.37
N LEU A 64 11.35 10.24 14.18
CA LEU A 64 10.56 10.82 13.10
C LEU A 64 9.16 10.17 13.07
N ALA A 65 8.12 11.00 13.09
CA ALA A 65 6.74 10.58 12.89
C ALA A 65 6.14 11.28 11.66
N MET A 66 5.30 10.56 10.92
CA MET A 66 4.41 11.14 9.92
C MET A 66 3.13 11.59 10.60
N ASP A 67 2.73 12.83 10.36
CA ASP A 67 1.38 13.29 10.64
C ASP A 67 0.44 12.75 9.55
N THR A 68 -0.37 11.75 9.91
CA THR A 68 -1.35 11.13 9.00
C THR A 68 -2.60 12.00 8.80
N THR A 69 -2.81 13.01 9.66
CA THR A 69 -3.90 13.98 9.50
C THR A 69 -3.59 14.99 8.39
N ASP A 70 -2.31 15.32 8.19
CA ASP A 70 -1.83 16.12 7.05
C ASP A 70 -2.00 15.32 5.74
N VAL A 71 -2.65 15.92 4.75
CA VAL A 71 -2.92 15.28 3.45
C VAL A 71 -1.64 15.00 2.64
N ALA A 72 -0.59 15.78 2.86
CA ALA A 72 0.73 15.59 2.27
C ALA A 72 1.62 14.64 3.10
N GLY A 73 1.13 14.12 4.24
CA GLY A 73 1.86 13.18 5.08
C GLY A 73 3.19 13.73 5.56
N LYS A 74 3.18 14.98 6.04
CA LYS A 74 4.40 15.67 6.49
C LYS A 74 4.93 15.11 7.80
N TRP A 75 6.20 15.36 8.06
CA TRP A 75 6.93 14.75 9.17
C TRP A 75 7.19 15.74 10.30
N ILE A 76 7.20 15.23 11.51
CA ILE A 76 7.61 15.94 12.72
C ILE A 76 8.64 15.09 13.46
N ASN A 77 9.55 15.74 14.21
CA ASN A 77 10.27 15.03 15.25
C ASN A 77 9.33 14.82 16.45
N PHE A 78 9.40 13.63 17.04
CA PHE A 78 8.51 13.16 18.08
C PHE A 78 9.25 12.25 19.08
N GLY A 79 8.61 11.99 20.21
CA GLY A 79 9.18 11.10 21.24
C GLY A 79 9.32 9.67 20.73
N CYS A 80 10.53 9.09 20.86
CA CYS A 80 10.80 7.72 20.43
C CYS A 80 9.98 6.65 21.19
N SER A 81 9.54 6.97 22.40
CA SER A 81 8.71 6.10 23.24
C SER A 81 7.22 6.38 23.09
N ALA A 82 6.82 7.16 22.08
CA ALA A 82 5.41 7.39 21.80
C ALA A 82 4.70 6.08 21.45
N ASN A 83 3.46 5.94 21.92
CA ASN A 83 2.61 4.78 21.61
C ASN A 83 1.99 4.93 20.21
N LEU A 84 2.84 4.96 19.18
CA LEU A 84 2.44 5.03 17.78
C LEU A 84 2.86 3.74 17.05
N PRO A 85 2.08 3.28 16.06
CA PRO A 85 2.49 2.18 15.19
C PRO A 85 3.72 2.58 14.36
N PHE A 86 4.51 1.59 13.96
CA PHE A 86 5.69 1.78 13.12
C PHE A 86 5.41 1.35 11.69
N ALA A 87 5.87 2.16 10.73
CA ALA A 87 5.98 1.76 9.34
C ALA A 87 7.32 1.08 9.09
N CYS A 88 7.29 -0.01 8.32
CA CYS A 88 8.48 -0.72 7.89
C CYS A 88 8.43 -0.94 6.38
N ALA A 89 9.54 -0.70 5.69
CA ALA A 89 9.72 -1.12 4.31
C ALA A 89 10.36 -2.51 4.29
N ARG A 90 9.75 -3.47 3.60
CA ARG A 90 10.39 -4.75 3.30
C ARG A 90 11.16 -4.60 1.99
N PRO A 91 12.41 -5.08 1.88
CA PRO A 91 13.05 -5.22 0.58
C PRO A 91 12.09 -5.97 -0.34
N THR A 92 11.79 -5.39 -1.49
CA THR A 92 11.18 -6.13 -2.57
C THR A 92 12.21 -7.16 -2.97
N ASP A 93 12.07 -8.39 -2.47
CA ASP A 93 12.74 -9.50 -3.11
C ASP A 93 12.09 -9.63 -4.49
N TYR A 94 12.68 -8.97 -5.47
CA TYR A 94 12.26 -9.06 -6.85
C TYR A 94 12.31 -10.53 -7.30
N SER A 95 13.05 -11.45 -6.67
CA SER A 95 12.92 -12.90 -6.93
C SER A 95 11.60 -13.50 -6.45
N SER A 96 10.94 -12.91 -5.45
CA SER A 96 9.61 -13.29 -4.94
C SER A 96 8.47 -12.48 -5.59
N MET A 97 8.78 -11.28 -6.09
CA MET A 97 7.87 -10.40 -6.85
C MET A 97 7.96 -10.66 -8.37
N HIS A 98 8.99 -11.37 -8.81
CA HIS A 98 9.00 -12.10 -10.07
C HIS A 98 7.98 -13.22 -9.90
N LEU A 99 6.79 -12.93 -10.41
CA LEU A 99 5.73 -13.90 -10.68
C LEU A 99 4.84 -14.24 -9.46
N PHE A 100 4.10 -13.26 -8.93
CA PHE A 100 2.65 -13.47 -9.04
C PHE A 100 2.38 -13.50 -10.54
N ASN A 101 2.57 -14.67 -11.16
CA ASN A 101 2.27 -14.84 -12.56
C ASN A 101 0.79 -14.49 -12.67
N CYS A 102 0.51 -13.38 -13.37
CA CYS A 102 -0.79 -13.19 -13.95
C CYS A 102 -1.19 -14.53 -14.57
N SER A 103 -2.39 -15.01 -14.26
CA SER A 103 -2.89 -16.30 -14.73
C SER A 103 -2.40 -17.56 -14.01
N LYS A 104 -1.83 -17.47 -12.79
CA LYS A 104 -1.61 -18.65 -11.93
C LYS A 104 -2.52 -18.65 -10.69
N TYR A 105 -2.83 -19.87 -10.22
CA TYR A 105 -3.56 -20.10 -8.98
C TYR A 105 -2.65 -19.91 -7.77
N HIS A 106 -3.08 -19.08 -6.84
CA HIS A 106 -2.40 -18.84 -5.56
C HIS A 106 -3.14 -19.61 -4.45
N ARG A 107 -2.41 -20.45 -3.71
CA ARG A 107 -2.91 -21.27 -2.59
C ARG A 107 -2.08 -21.04 -1.31
N GLN A 108 -2.49 -20.08 -0.50
CA GLN A 108 -2.03 -19.85 0.88
C GLN A 108 -3.20 -19.21 1.64
N ASN A 109 -3.10 -19.24 2.97
CA ASN A 109 -4.16 -18.77 3.85
C ASN A 109 -4.26 -17.24 3.93
N HIS A 110 -3.23 -16.50 3.51
CA HIS A 110 -3.23 -15.03 3.52
C HIS A 110 -2.22 -14.50 2.50
N TYR A 111 -2.62 -13.55 1.67
CA TYR A 111 -1.78 -12.96 0.64
C TYR A 111 -2.02 -11.46 0.58
N GLN A 112 -0.96 -10.70 0.29
CA GLN A 112 -1.12 -9.32 -0.15
C GLN A 112 -0.79 -9.26 -1.64
N ILE A 113 -1.79 -8.88 -2.44
CA ILE A 113 -1.74 -8.79 -3.90
C ILE A 113 -1.54 -7.32 -4.25
N PHE A 114 -0.58 -7.09 -5.13
CA PHE A 114 -0.33 -5.78 -5.72
C PHE A 114 -0.44 -5.91 -7.23
N THR A 115 -1.09 -4.95 -7.88
CA THR A 115 -1.08 -4.88 -9.34
C THR A 115 0.35 -4.70 -9.84
N PRO A 116 0.72 -5.27 -11.00
CA PRO A 116 2.09 -5.10 -11.50
C PRO A 116 2.42 -3.62 -11.67
N GLY A 117 3.60 -3.20 -11.20
CA GLY A 117 4.05 -1.81 -11.23
C GLY A 117 3.51 -0.91 -10.11
N PHE A 118 2.67 -1.42 -9.21
CA PHE A 118 2.25 -0.71 -8.00
C PHE A 118 3.46 -0.30 -7.12
N PRO A 119 3.46 0.90 -6.49
CA PRO A 119 2.48 1.98 -6.59
C PRO A 119 2.83 3.03 -7.66
N TYR A 120 3.65 2.70 -8.66
CA TYR A 120 4.25 3.69 -9.55
C TYR A 120 3.62 3.74 -10.94
N ASP A 121 3.39 2.58 -11.55
CA ASP A 121 2.90 2.47 -12.92
C ASP A 121 2.12 1.16 -13.12
N ALA A 122 0.85 1.16 -12.75
CA ALA A 122 -0.02 0.00 -12.90
C ALA A 122 -0.62 -0.14 -14.32
N SER A 123 0.18 0.10 -15.37
CA SER A 123 -0.25 0.01 -16.77
C SER A 123 -0.36 -1.41 -17.32
N VAL A 124 0.09 -2.43 -16.57
CA VAL A 124 0.11 -3.82 -17.03
C VAL A 124 -1.13 -4.58 -16.55
N PRO A 125 -1.99 -5.10 -17.45
CA PRO A 125 -3.15 -5.90 -17.08
C PRO A 125 -2.75 -7.21 -16.39
N CYS A 126 -3.55 -7.67 -15.42
CA CYS A 126 -3.24 -8.89 -14.68
C CYS A 126 -4.47 -9.55 -14.06
N ASP A 127 -4.58 -10.88 -14.23
CA ASP A 127 -5.59 -11.71 -13.57
C ASP A 127 -4.94 -12.54 -12.46
N PHE A 128 -5.42 -12.39 -11.23
CA PHE A 128 -5.04 -13.20 -10.07
C PHE A 128 -6.12 -14.22 -9.76
N PHE A 129 -5.74 -15.49 -9.62
CA PHE A 129 -6.67 -16.57 -9.31
C PHE A 129 -6.46 -17.03 -7.87
N LEU A 130 -7.35 -16.62 -6.97
CA LEU A 130 -7.29 -16.97 -5.56
C LEU A 130 -8.05 -18.27 -5.34
N LYS A 131 -7.39 -19.26 -4.72
CA LYS A 131 -8.00 -20.57 -4.47
C LYS A 131 -7.73 -21.03 -3.05
N VAL A 132 -8.81 -21.37 -2.35
CA VAL A 132 -8.79 -22.03 -1.04
C VAL A 132 -9.28 -23.48 -1.15
N ASP A 133 -9.12 -24.23 -0.07
CA ASP A 133 -9.56 -25.63 0.00
C ASP A 133 -11.06 -25.78 -0.30
N ALA A 134 -11.45 -26.94 -0.82
CA ALA A 134 -12.85 -27.27 -1.04
C ALA A 134 -13.65 -27.14 0.28
N GLY A 135 -14.82 -26.52 0.22
CA GLY A 135 -15.66 -26.23 1.40
C GLY A 135 -15.34 -24.90 2.10
N LYS A 136 -14.23 -24.23 1.76
CA LYS A 136 -13.95 -22.84 2.19
C LYS A 136 -14.37 -21.84 1.11
N ARG A 137 -14.45 -20.56 1.49
CA ARG A 137 -14.75 -19.43 0.60
C ARG A 137 -13.60 -18.44 0.63
N VAL A 138 -13.34 -17.81 -0.53
CA VAL A 138 -12.36 -16.73 -0.62
C VAL A 138 -12.99 -15.45 -0.07
N GLU A 139 -12.30 -14.79 0.84
CA GLU A 139 -12.59 -13.43 1.31
C GLU A 139 -11.43 -12.55 0.85
N THR A 140 -11.75 -11.38 0.31
CA THR A 140 -10.77 -10.39 -0.14
C THR A 140 -11.09 -9.03 0.42
N GLU A 141 -10.08 -8.30 0.85
CA GLU A 141 -10.19 -6.92 1.33
C GLU A 141 -9.49 -5.97 0.35
N ILE A 142 -10.22 -5.02 -0.24
CA ILE A 142 -9.65 -3.98 -1.10
C ILE A 142 -9.14 -2.86 -0.18
N LEU A 143 -7.82 -2.84 0.03
CA LEU A 143 -7.17 -1.91 0.94
C LEU A 143 -6.97 -0.54 0.30
N LEU A 144 -6.59 -0.53 -0.98
CA LEU A 144 -6.40 0.67 -1.78
C LEU A 144 -6.60 0.32 -3.26
N VAL A 145 -7.24 1.22 -3.98
CA VAL A 145 -7.28 1.21 -5.44
C VAL A 145 -7.27 2.64 -5.96
N GLU A 146 -6.40 2.89 -6.92
CA GLU A 146 -6.31 4.14 -7.67
C GLU A 146 -6.28 3.77 -9.14
N ALA A 147 -7.38 4.08 -9.84
CA ALA A 147 -7.67 3.71 -11.21
C ALA A 147 -8.24 4.94 -11.94
N ASN A 148 -7.91 5.13 -13.21
CA ASN A 148 -8.53 6.20 -13.99
C ASN A 148 -10.02 5.91 -14.18
N GLU A 149 -10.87 6.83 -13.72
CA GLU A 149 -12.34 6.70 -13.81
C GLU A 149 -12.86 6.48 -15.23
N CYS A 150 -12.09 6.88 -16.25
CA CYS A 150 -12.50 6.74 -17.63
C CYS A 150 -12.61 5.29 -18.10
N CYS A 151 -11.86 4.38 -17.49
CA CYS A 151 -11.32 3.28 -18.28
C CYS A 151 -10.55 2.20 -17.51
N ASP A 152 -9.94 2.48 -16.37
CA ASP A 152 -9.24 1.46 -15.59
C ASP A 152 -10.20 0.81 -14.60
N HIS A 153 -10.15 -0.53 -14.53
CA HIS A 153 -11.05 -1.29 -13.68
C HIS A 153 -10.31 -2.32 -12.82
N LEU A 154 -10.69 -2.38 -11.54
CA LEU A 154 -10.44 -3.54 -10.68
C LEU A 154 -11.73 -4.34 -10.55
N VAL A 155 -11.74 -5.58 -11.05
CA VAL A 155 -12.95 -6.41 -11.10
C VAL A 155 -12.73 -7.72 -10.37
N LEU A 156 -13.61 -8.03 -9.42
CA LEU A 156 -13.65 -9.31 -8.73
C LEU A 156 -14.74 -10.17 -9.37
N TYR A 157 -14.38 -11.37 -9.81
CA TYR A 157 -15.30 -12.34 -10.39
C TYR A 157 -15.43 -13.59 -9.51
N GLU A 158 -16.61 -14.17 -9.51
CA GLU A 158 -16.84 -15.51 -8.98
C GLU A 158 -16.11 -16.57 -9.80
N GLY A 159 -15.46 -17.53 -9.12
CA GLY A 159 -14.78 -18.63 -9.80
C GLY A 159 -13.57 -18.15 -10.62
N SER A 160 -13.25 -18.89 -11.69
CA SER A 160 -12.08 -18.64 -12.54
C SER A 160 -12.43 -18.14 -13.95
N LEU A 161 -13.55 -18.54 -14.54
CA LEU A 161 -13.89 -18.16 -15.92
C LEU A 161 -15.38 -17.92 -16.07
N GLY A 162 -15.76 -16.80 -16.69
CA GLY A 162 -17.15 -16.48 -17.03
C GLY A 162 -18.08 -16.30 -15.82
N GLY A 163 -17.54 -16.17 -14.61
CA GLY A 163 -18.34 -16.01 -13.41
C GLY A 163 -18.93 -14.61 -13.26
N LYS A 164 -19.90 -14.51 -12.34
CA LYS A 164 -20.57 -13.26 -12.01
C LYS A 164 -19.59 -12.25 -11.42
N VAL A 165 -19.74 -10.97 -11.79
CA VAL A 165 -19.03 -9.86 -11.15
C VAL A 165 -19.52 -9.70 -9.70
N ILE A 166 -18.57 -9.74 -8.77
CA ILE A 166 -18.76 -9.43 -7.35
C ILE A 166 -18.64 -7.92 -7.15
N VAL A 167 -17.57 -7.34 -7.69
CA VAL A 167 -17.26 -5.90 -7.65
C VAL A 167 -16.66 -5.49 -8.98
N ASN A 168 -17.02 -4.31 -9.46
CA ASN A 168 -16.34 -3.60 -10.54
C ASN A 168 -16.04 -2.19 -10.02
N PHE A 169 -14.77 -1.89 -9.82
CA PHE A 169 -14.32 -0.63 -9.23
C PHE A 169 -13.54 0.20 -10.25
N THR A 170 -13.77 1.51 -10.23
CA THR A 170 -12.98 2.52 -10.95
C THR A 170 -12.86 3.78 -10.08
N GLY A 171 -11.88 4.66 -10.34
CA GLY A 171 -11.60 5.84 -9.51
C GLY A 171 -10.64 5.57 -8.35
N GLU A 172 -10.83 6.28 -7.23
CA GLU A 172 -10.00 6.14 -6.03
C GLU A 172 -10.83 5.63 -4.84
N GLU A 173 -10.36 4.59 -4.16
CA GLU A 173 -10.96 4.08 -2.92
C GLU A 173 -9.87 3.65 -1.94
N SER A 174 -10.11 3.98 -0.68
CA SER A 174 -9.30 3.55 0.45
C SER A 174 -10.23 3.30 1.63
N GLY A 175 -10.31 2.06 2.11
CA GLY A 175 -11.29 1.76 3.17
C GLY A 175 -11.36 0.32 3.67
N GLY A 176 -10.63 -0.63 3.09
CA GLY A 176 -10.64 -2.01 3.58
C GLY A 176 -11.98 -2.72 3.32
N ASN A 177 -12.62 -2.45 2.19
CA ASN A 177 -13.91 -3.06 1.87
C ASN A 177 -13.73 -4.55 1.61
N THR A 178 -14.47 -5.37 2.36
CA THR A 178 -14.36 -6.84 2.31
C THR A 178 -15.42 -7.44 1.39
N HIS A 179 -15.00 -8.38 0.55
CA HIS A 179 -15.84 -9.08 -0.42
C HIS A 179 -15.63 -10.60 -0.32
N LYS A 180 -16.72 -11.36 -0.39
CA LYS A 180 -16.69 -12.83 -0.28
C LYS A 180 -17.17 -13.48 -1.56
N SER A 181 -16.42 -14.48 -2.01
CA SER A 181 -16.88 -15.40 -3.05
C SER A 181 -17.85 -16.42 -2.46
N SER A 182 -18.84 -16.82 -3.25
CA SER A 182 -19.69 -17.96 -2.96
C SER A 182 -19.00 -19.32 -3.17
N SER A 183 -17.86 -19.33 -3.87
CA SER A 183 -17.07 -20.50 -4.20
C SER A 183 -15.71 -20.50 -3.50
N ASN A 184 -14.93 -21.58 -3.70
CA ASN A 184 -13.56 -21.67 -3.20
C ASN A 184 -12.53 -21.02 -4.15
N VAL A 185 -12.98 -20.34 -5.20
CA VAL A 185 -12.15 -19.64 -6.18
C VAL A 185 -12.70 -18.24 -6.45
N MET A 186 -11.82 -17.23 -6.48
CA MET A 186 -12.14 -15.87 -6.90
C MET A 186 -11.09 -15.39 -7.89
N LYS A 187 -11.51 -14.69 -8.95
CA LYS A 187 -10.60 -14.02 -9.87
C LYS A 187 -10.59 -12.52 -9.58
N VAL A 188 -9.42 -11.97 -9.28
CA VAL A 188 -9.19 -10.53 -9.15
C VAL A 188 -8.52 -10.06 -10.44
N SER A 189 -9.17 -9.18 -11.19
CA SER A 189 -8.75 -8.75 -12.52
C SER A 189 -8.44 -7.26 -12.50
N TRP A 190 -7.20 -6.91 -12.82
CA TRP A 190 -6.78 -5.54 -13.08
C TRP A 190 -6.76 -5.29 -14.58
N MET A 191 -7.61 -4.36 -15.02
CA MET A 191 -7.91 -4.06 -16.41
C MET A 191 -7.66 -2.57 -16.68
N PRO A 192 -6.39 -2.14 -16.84
CA PRO A 192 -6.07 -0.78 -17.23
C PRO A 192 -6.40 -0.55 -18.71
N ASN A 193 -6.92 0.62 -19.07
CA ASN A 193 -7.27 0.97 -20.45
C ASN A 193 -7.00 2.46 -20.75
N GLY A 194 -5.74 2.81 -20.98
CA GLY A 194 -5.36 4.16 -21.41
C GLY A 194 -5.10 5.10 -20.25
N GLY A 195 -3.81 5.29 -19.95
CA GLY A 195 -3.36 6.30 -19.00
C GLY A 195 -2.28 5.77 -18.07
N TYR A 196 -1.02 6.04 -18.43
CA TYR A 196 0.11 5.97 -17.51
C TYR A 196 -0.16 6.87 -16.28
N ASN A 197 0.41 6.52 -15.12
CA ASN A 197 0.37 7.28 -13.84
C ASN A 197 -0.78 6.97 -12.86
N VAL A 198 -1.26 5.73 -12.77
CA VAL A 198 -2.08 5.29 -11.63
C VAL A 198 -1.30 4.31 -10.76
N ARG A 199 -1.56 4.35 -9.44
CA ARG A 199 -0.92 3.41 -8.51
C ARG A 199 -1.36 1.98 -8.75
N GLY A 200 -2.60 1.76 -9.18
CA GLY A 200 -3.23 0.45 -9.29
C GLY A 200 -3.89 0.02 -7.97
N ALA A 201 -3.87 -1.27 -7.68
CA ALA A 201 -4.60 -1.83 -6.54
C ALA A 201 -3.72 -2.65 -5.60
N MET A 202 -4.08 -2.61 -4.32
CA MET A 202 -3.58 -3.46 -3.25
C MET A 202 -4.76 -4.16 -2.58
N VAL A 203 -4.75 -5.49 -2.61
CA VAL A 203 -5.81 -6.37 -2.11
C VAL A 203 -5.21 -7.40 -1.16
N THR A 204 -5.93 -7.84 -0.13
CA THR A 204 -5.51 -8.96 0.74
C THR A 204 -6.54 -10.05 0.90
#